data_AF-A0A6I2GD07-F1
#
_entry.id   AF-A0A6I2GD07-F1
#
_cell.length_a   1.000
_cell.length_b   1.000
_cell.length_c   1.000
_cell.angle_alpha   90.00
_cell.angle_beta   90.00
_cell.angle_gamma   90.00
#
_symmetry.space_group_name_H-M   'P 1'
#
loop_
_entity.id
_entity.type
_entity.pdbx_description
1 polymer ?
#
loop_
_entity_poly.entity_id
_entity_poly.type
_entity_poly.pdbx_seq_one_letter_code
_entity_poly.pdbx_strand_id
1 'polypeptide(L)'
;MTLYPDYVSLTQHFIFHDIYLEDASGSTVEDALNFFETATEPTYNELEPGESYLSYLLFTEDNTNAAEILLYYIDDEMYYAGLTNLDLDLSAGIIDEELLIEWVSQEASIEEVAAAAPRVAGMSHVQYNGEFFQILMIPTSDVEGNLMIDFMVIYNGQVFDSYPVELNEALSAPQDYMINTFVSYFNPE
;
A
#
# COMPACT_ATOMS: atom_id res chain seq x y z
N MET A 1 -8.80 -11.72 -7.45
CA MET A 1 -8.03 -10.47 -7.56
C MET A 1 -6.59 -10.82 -7.23
N THR A 2 -5.62 -10.31 -7.97
CA THR A 2 -4.19 -10.49 -7.65
C THR A 2 -3.66 -9.10 -7.39
N LEU A 3 -3.52 -8.73 -6.11
CA LEU A 3 -3.31 -7.33 -5.73
C LEU A 3 -2.04 -6.72 -6.34
N TYR A 4 -0.96 -7.48 -6.51
CA TYR A 4 0.28 -6.95 -7.08
C TYR A 4 0.14 -6.50 -8.55
N PRO A 5 -0.32 -7.34 -9.51
CA PRO A 5 -0.62 -6.87 -10.86
C PRO A 5 -1.64 -5.72 -10.93
N ASP A 6 -2.69 -5.78 -10.11
CA ASP A 6 -3.74 -4.76 -10.08
C ASP A 6 -3.16 -3.42 -9.58
N TYR A 7 -2.27 -3.46 -8.59
CA TYR A 7 -1.55 -2.32 -8.06
C TYR A 7 -0.52 -1.73 -9.03
N VAL A 8 0.27 -2.57 -9.68
CA VAL A 8 1.23 -2.14 -10.71
C VAL A 8 0.49 -1.44 -11.84
N SER A 9 -0.65 -1.99 -12.27
CA SER A 9 -1.50 -1.33 -13.27
C SER A 9 -1.99 0.03 -12.77
N LEU A 10 -2.47 0.13 -11.53
CA LEU A 10 -2.96 1.37 -10.94
C LEU A 10 -1.89 2.47 -10.93
N THR A 11 -0.72 2.17 -10.37
CA THR A 11 0.34 3.16 -10.14
C THR A 11 1.04 3.62 -11.42
N GLN A 12 1.04 2.82 -12.49
CA GLN A 12 1.59 3.22 -13.79
C GLN A 12 0.81 4.36 -14.48
N HIS A 13 -0.42 4.64 -14.05
CA HIS A 13 -1.25 5.69 -14.63
C HIS A 13 -1.13 7.06 -13.93
N PHE A 14 -0.45 7.12 -12.79
CA PHE A 14 -0.31 8.33 -12.00
C PHE A 14 1.15 8.80 -11.91
N ILE A 15 1.32 10.10 -11.76
CA ILE A 15 2.59 10.73 -11.42
C ILE A 15 2.52 11.08 -9.93
N PHE A 16 3.53 10.67 -9.17
CA PHE A 16 3.61 10.98 -7.75
C PHE A 16 4.46 12.24 -7.58
N HIS A 17 4.01 13.15 -6.73
CA HIS A 17 4.86 14.21 -6.24
C HIS A 17 6.00 13.58 -5.44
N ASP A 18 7.23 13.99 -5.77
CA ASP A 18 8.41 13.58 -5.02
C ASP A 18 8.52 14.44 -3.76
N ILE A 19 8.37 13.82 -2.59
CA ILE A 19 8.39 14.48 -1.27
C ILE A 19 9.65 15.32 -1.04
N TYR A 20 10.75 15.03 -1.74
CA TYR A 20 12.00 15.79 -1.62
C TYR A 20 12.04 17.07 -2.47
N LEU A 21 11.16 17.20 -3.48
CA LEU A 21 11.12 18.32 -4.39
C LEU A 21 10.16 19.41 -3.90
N GLU A 22 10.51 20.67 -4.18
CA GLU A 22 9.59 21.80 -3.97
C GLU A 22 8.70 22.06 -5.21
N ASP A 23 9.08 21.50 -6.37
CA ASP A 23 8.40 21.76 -7.63
C ASP A 23 7.18 20.85 -7.79
N ALA A 24 6.07 21.46 -8.20
CA ALA A 24 4.83 20.78 -8.50
C ALA A 24 5.00 19.67 -9.55
N SER A 25 4.65 18.42 -9.21
CA SER A 25 4.91 17.27 -10.07
C SER A 25 3.92 16.10 -9.94
N GLY A 26 2.94 16.14 -9.04
CA GLY A 26 1.95 15.06 -8.88
C GLY A 26 0.75 15.12 -9.84
N SER A 27 0.10 13.97 -10.02
CA SER A 27 -1.24 13.88 -10.61
C SER A 27 -2.26 14.58 -9.72
N THR A 28 -3.26 15.21 -10.33
CA THR A 28 -4.30 15.98 -9.63
C THR A 28 -5.49 15.11 -9.21
N VAL A 29 -6.37 15.67 -8.37
CA VAL A 29 -7.67 15.06 -8.06
C VAL A 29 -8.48 14.85 -9.34
N GLU A 30 -8.44 15.81 -10.28
CA GLU A 30 -9.14 15.71 -11.56
C GLU A 30 -8.60 14.55 -12.41
N ASP A 31 -7.28 14.36 -12.46
CA ASP A 31 -6.67 13.24 -13.19
C ASP A 31 -7.16 11.89 -12.65
N ALA A 32 -7.25 11.74 -11.32
CA ALA A 32 -7.77 10.53 -10.70
C ALA A 32 -9.26 10.30 -11.01
N LEU A 33 -10.09 11.34 -10.90
CA LEU A 33 -11.52 11.24 -11.22
C LEU A 33 -11.74 10.81 -12.68
N ASN A 34 -10.95 11.36 -13.61
CA ASN A 34 -10.99 11.01 -15.03
C ASN A 34 -10.52 9.57 -15.31
N PHE A 35 -9.59 9.04 -14.50
CA PHE A 35 -9.13 7.66 -14.65
C PHE A 35 -10.19 6.63 -14.24
N PHE A 36 -10.89 6.87 -13.12
CA PHE A 36 -11.88 5.95 -12.56
C PHE A 36 -13.30 6.10 -13.12
N GLU A 37 -13.48 6.93 -14.15
CA GLU A 37 -14.70 7.63 -14.61
C GLU A 37 -16.00 6.83 -14.79
N THR A 38 -16.06 5.52 -14.54
CA THR A 38 -17.25 4.70 -14.84
C THR A 38 -17.62 3.56 -13.88
N ALA A 39 -16.84 3.26 -12.82
CA ALA A 39 -17.06 2.04 -12.04
C ALA A 39 -17.50 2.25 -10.57
N THR A 40 -17.07 3.33 -9.90
CA THR A 40 -17.30 3.52 -8.47
C THR A 40 -17.22 5.01 -8.10
N GLU A 41 -18.20 5.53 -7.37
CA GLU A 41 -18.13 6.90 -6.83
C GLU A 41 -17.13 6.96 -5.67
N PRO A 42 -16.12 7.84 -5.71
CA PRO A 42 -15.21 7.99 -4.59
C PRO A 42 -15.86 8.74 -3.44
N THR A 43 -15.31 8.51 -2.24
CA THR A 43 -15.46 9.44 -1.11
C THR A 43 -14.32 10.44 -1.16
N TYR A 44 -14.64 11.72 -1.34
CA TYR A 44 -13.70 12.83 -1.21
C TYR A 44 -13.81 13.46 0.18
N ASN A 45 -12.68 13.65 0.86
CA ASN A 45 -12.63 14.36 2.13
C ASN A 45 -11.47 15.35 2.14
N GLU A 46 -11.77 16.57 2.58
CA GLU A 46 -10.78 17.60 2.91
C GLU A 46 -10.43 17.47 4.39
N LEU A 47 -9.14 17.38 4.70
CA LEU A 47 -8.64 17.22 6.08
C LEU A 47 -8.34 18.59 6.69
N GLU A 48 -7.45 19.32 6.03
CA GLU A 48 -7.04 20.68 6.34
C GLU A 48 -6.92 21.48 5.03
N PRO A 49 -6.83 22.82 5.07
CA PRO A 49 -6.69 23.60 3.84
C PRO A 49 -5.47 23.16 3.03
N GLY A 50 -5.72 22.66 1.81
CA GLY A 50 -4.69 22.13 0.92
C GLY A 50 -4.49 20.61 1.02
N GLU A 51 -5.03 19.93 2.04
CA GLU A 51 -4.89 18.48 2.21
C GLU A 51 -6.20 17.75 1.98
N SER A 52 -6.16 16.70 1.17
CA SER A 52 -7.35 15.89 0.88
C SER A 52 -7.02 14.44 0.55
N TYR A 53 -8.05 13.59 0.59
CA TYR A 53 -7.95 12.24 0.06
C TYR A 53 -9.19 11.84 -0.73
N LEU A 54 -8.97 10.94 -1.69
CA LEU A 54 -10.00 10.16 -2.38
C LEU A 54 -9.92 8.70 -1.91
N SER A 55 -11.04 8.14 -1.47
CA SER A 55 -11.17 6.71 -1.19
C SER A 55 -12.19 6.07 -2.13
N TYR A 56 -11.81 4.95 -2.76
CA TYR A 56 -12.67 4.14 -3.61
C TYR A 56 -12.84 2.76 -2.98
N LEU A 57 -14.08 2.37 -2.67
CA LEU A 57 -14.41 1.03 -2.22
C LEU A 57 -14.86 0.17 -3.40
N LEU A 58 -14.02 -0.79 -3.77
CA LEU A 58 -14.25 -1.73 -4.87
C LEU A 58 -14.87 -3.01 -4.32
N PHE A 59 -16.06 -3.35 -4.81
CA PHE A 59 -16.75 -4.58 -4.39
C PHE A 59 -16.71 -5.63 -5.51
N THR A 60 -16.63 -6.90 -5.14
CA THR A 60 -16.89 -8.01 -6.06
C THR A 60 -18.37 -8.04 -6.50
N GLU A 61 -18.69 -8.74 -7.59
CA GLU A 61 -20.06 -8.81 -8.15
C GLU A 61 -21.11 -9.30 -7.13
N ASP A 62 -20.69 -10.05 -6.12
CA ASP A 62 -21.51 -10.58 -5.03
C ASP A 62 -21.52 -9.69 -3.77
N ASN A 63 -20.88 -8.52 -3.80
CA ASN A 63 -20.71 -7.57 -2.68
C ASN A 63 -20.07 -8.18 -1.43
N THR A 64 -19.25 -9.23 -1.57
CA THR A 64 -18.64 -9.92 -0.42
C THR A 64 -17.23 -9.42 -0.13
N ASN A 65 -16.39 -9.29 -1.16
CA ASN A 65 -15.02 -8.83 -0.99
C ASN A 65 -14.93 -7.35 -1.34
N ALA A 66 -14.34 -6.57 -0.44
CA ALA A 66 -14.09 -5.16 -0.64
C ALA A 66 -12.57 -4.92 -0.71
N ALA A 67 -12.11 -4.21 -1.73
CA ALA A 67 -10.81 -3.58 -1.74
C ALA A 67 -10.98 -2.07 -1.60
N GLU A 68 -10.03 -1.40 -0.97
CA GLU A 68 -10.00 0.05 -0.87
C GLU A 68 -8.79 0.59 -1.63
N ILE A 69 -9.03 1.57 -2.50
CA ILE A 69 -7.98 2.45 -3.03
C ILE A 69 -8.04 3.77 -2.26
N LEU A 70 -6.93 4.18 -1.68
CA LEU A 70 -6.77 5.49 -1.04
C LEU A 70 -5.71 6.29 -1.82
N LEU A 71 -6.09 7.49 -2.25
CA LEU A 71 -5.19 8.46 -2.89
C LEU A 71 -5.13 9.70 -2.01
N TYR A 72 -3.94 10.15 -1.65
CA TYR A 72 -3.76 11.29 -0.76
C TYR A 72 -3.01 12.42 -1.46
N TYR A 73 -3.49 13.65 -1.23
CA TYR A 73 -3.09 14.85 -1.94
C TYR A 73 -2.74 15.99 -1.00
N ILE A 74 -1.72 16.76 -1.37
CA ILE A 74 -1.39 18.06 -0.77
C ILE A 74 -1.28 19.07 -1.93
N ASP A 75 -1.93 20.22 -1.79
CA ASP A 75 -2.01 21.29 -2.78
C ASP A 75 -2.43 20.82 -4.19
N ASP A 76 -3.35 19.84 -4.23
CA ASP A 76 -3.85 19.16 -5.46
C ASP A 76 -2.80 18.32 -6.20
N GLU A 77 -1.78 17.84 -5.49
CA GLU A 77 -0.77 16.94 -6.03
C GLU A 77 -0.79 15.60 -5.29
N MET A 78 -0.75 14.49 -6.01
CA MET A 78 -0.78 13.15 -5.41
C MET A 78 0.56 12.81 -4.77
N TYR A 79 0.56 12.54 -3.46
CA TYR A 79 1.75 12.10 -2.71
C TYR A 79 1.77 10.59 -2.45
N TYR A 80 0.59 9.98 -2.38
CA TYR A 80 0.44 8.60 -1.96
C TYR A 80 -0.72 7.91 -2.68
N ALA A 81 -0.51 6.63 -3.00
CA ALA A 81 -1.55 5.72 -3.45
C ALA A 81 -1.40 4.38 -2.74
N GLY A 82 -2.48 3.92 -2.11
CA GLY A 82 -2.55 2.61 -1.43
C GLY A 82 -3.74 1.80 -1.92
N LEU A 83 -3.55 0.51 -2.13
CA LEU A 83 -4.60 -0.46 -2.42
C LEU A 83 -4.57 -1.51 -1.31
N THR A 84 -5.70 -1.74 -0.65
CA THR A 84 -5.84 -2.76 0.39
C THR A 84 -7.00 -3.68 0.06
N ASN A 85 -6.85 -4.97 0.35
CA ASN A 85 -7.95 -5.91 0.37
C ASN A 85 -8.47 -6.01 1.81
N LEU A 86 -9.73 -5.62 2.00
CA LEU A 86 -10.40 -5.61 3.30
C LEU A 86 -11.02 -6.97 3.65
N ASP A 87 -11.19 -7.85 2.66
CA ASP A 87 -11.66 -9.23 2.86
C ASP A 87 -10.51 -10.22 2.61
N LEU A 88 -9.75 -10.48 3.68
CA LEU A 88 -8.64 -11.42 3.66
C LEU A 88 -9.11 -12.82 4.08
N ASP A 89 -9.19 -13.72 3.11
CA ASP A 89 -9.21 -15.14 3.40
C ASP A 89 -7.81 -15.59 3.84
N LEU A 90 -7.67 -16.09 5.07
CA LEU A 90 -6.41 -16.53 5.66
C LEU A 90 -6.24 -18.06 5.66
N SER A 91 -7.05 -18.78 4.89
CA SER A 91 -6.98 -20.25 4.81
C SER A 91 -5.74 -20.81 4.11
N ALA A 92 -4.93 -19.97 3.45
CA ALA A 92 -3.65 -20.34 2.83
C ALA A 92 -2.78 -19.09 2.64
N GLY A 93 -1.49 -19.25 2.30
CA GLY A 93 -0.64 -18.11 1.91
C GLY A 93 -0.20 -17.20 3.05
N ILE A 94 -0.20 -17.73 4.28
CA ILE A 94 0.50 -17.13 5.42
C ILE A 94 1.97 -17.47 5.28
N ILE A 95 2.84 -16.46 5.40
CA ILE A 95 4.29 -16.60 5.30
C ILE A 95 4.88 -16.75 6.70
N ASP A 96 5.78 -17.71 6.89
CA ASP A 96 6.49 -17.88 8.16
C ASP A 96 7.52 -16.75 8.36
N GLU A 97 7.66 -16.26 9.59
CA GLU A 97 8.61 -15.20 9.97
C GLU A 97 10.06 -15.49 9.49
N GLU A 98 10.49 -16.76 9.50
CA GLU A 98 11.83 -17.15 9.04
C GLU A 98 12.07 -16.80 7.56
N LEU A 99 11.06 -16.96 6.70
CA LEU A 99 11.17 -16.62 5.28
C LEU A 99 11.20 -15.09 5.08
N LEU A 100 10.48 -14.35 5.92
CA LEU A 100 10.51 -12.89 5.90
C LEU A 100 11.89 -12.35 6.29
N ILE A 101 12.48 -12.90 7.35
CA ILE A 101 13.86 -12.57 7.77
C ILE A 101 14.85 -12.89 6.65
N GLU A 102 14.66 -14.02 5.97
CA GLU A 102 15.47 -14.38 4.81
C GLU A 102 15.37 -13.32 3.70
N TRP A 103 14.15 -12.91 3.32
CA TRP A 103 13.94 -11.90 2.27
C TRP A 103 14.57 -10.55 2.60
N VAL A 104 14.44 -10.07 3.83
CA VAL A 104 15.10 -8.85 4.29
C VAL A 104 16.63 -9.01 4.20
N SER A 105 17.16 -10.14 4.67
CA SER A 105 18.62 -10.37 4.69
C SER A 105 19.25 -10.52 3.29
N GLN A 106 18.46 -10.97 2.32
CA GLN A 106 18.91 -11.20 0.94
C GLN A 106 18.50 -10.10 -0.03
N GLU A 107 17.83 -9.04 0.46
CA GLU A 107 17.29 -7.96 -0.36
C GLU A 107 16.43 -8.51 -1.51
N ALA A 108 15.53 -9.45 -1.18
CA ALA A 108 14.67 -10.12 -2.16
C ALA A 108 13.89 -9.09 -2.99
N SER A 109 13.66 -9.39 -4.25
CA SER A 109 12.89 -8.50 -5.12
C SER A 109 11.40 -8.53 -4.79
N ILE A 110 10.72 -7.42 -5.06
CA ILE A 110 9.26 -7.34 -4.91
C ILE A 110 8.53 -8.38 -5.76
N GLU A 111 9.07 -8.76 -6.93
CA GLU A 111 8.52 -9.82 -7.76
C GLU A 111 8.68 -11.21 -7.13
N GLU A 112 9.80 -11.49 -6.44
CA GLU A 112 9.99 -12.72 -5.69
C GLU A 112 9.01 -12.82 -4.52
N VAL A 113 8.84 -11.73 -3.77
CA VAL A 113 7.87 -11.65 -2.69
C VAL A 113 6.45 -11.84 -3.22
N ALA A 114 6.07 -11.12 -4.28
CA ALA A 114 4.73 -11.24 -4.88
C ALA A 114 4.45 -12.64 -5.47
N ALA A 115 5.49 -13.34 -5.97
CA ALA A 115 5.35 -14.71 -6.46
C ALA A 115 5.17 -15.73 -5.32
N ALA A 116 5.79 -15.50 -4.16
CA ALA A 116 5.75 -16.39 -3.02
C ALA A 116 4.60 -16.10 -2.05
N ALA A 117 4.15 -14.84 -1.98
CA ALA A 117 3.02 -14.37 -1.18
C ALA A 117 1.80 -14.14 -2.10
N PRO A 118 1.03 -15.18 -2.46
CA PRO A 118 -0.14 -15.04 -3.33
C PRO A 118 -1.26 -14.17 -2.72
N ARG A 119 -1.13 -13.81 -1.43
CA ARG A 119 -2.06 -13.01 -0.66
C ARG A 119 -1.40 -11.74 -0.10
N VAL A 120 -0.65 -11.00 -0.92
CA VAL A 120 -0.41 -9.58 -0.61
C VAL A 120 -1.78 -8.96 -0.29
N ALA A 121 -1.93 -8.46 0.93
CA ALA A 121 -3.16 -7.92 1.49
C ALA A 121 -3.31 -6.43 1.21
N GLY A 122 -2.22 -5.77 0.87
CA GLY A 122 -2.22 -4.38 0.46
C GLY A 122 -0.86 -3.98 -0.08
N MET A 123 -0.86 -2.89 -0.83
CA MET A 123 0.35 -2.30 -1.37
C MET A 123 0.18 -0.78 -1.41
N SER A 124 1.23 -0.05 -1.06
CA SER A 124 1.26 1.40 -1.15
C SER A 124 2.54 1.92 -1.78
N HIS A 125 2.55 3.19 -2.13
CA HIS A 125 3.63 3.82 -2.88
C HIS A 125 3.73 5.30 -2.54
N VAL A 126 4.97 5.76 -2.38
CA VAL A 126 5.38 7.16 -2.32
C VAL A 126 6.69 7.34 -3.10
N GLN A 127 6.95 8.57 -3.56
CA GLN A 127 8.21 8.93 -4.21
C GLN A 127 9.04 9.85 -3.30
N TYR A 128 10.33 9.54 -3.16
CA TYR A 128 11.26 10.32 -2.36
C TYR A 128 12.65 10.36 -3.01
N ASN A 129 13.11 11.57 -3.33
CA ASN A 129 14.41 11.87 -3.93
C ASN A 129 14.71 11.06 -5.20
N GLY A 130 13.73 11.01 -6.10
CA GLY A 130 13.77 10.33 -7.40
C GLY A 130 13.55 8.83 -7.32
N GLU A 131 13.40 8.26 -6.12
CA GLU A 131 13.29 6.84 -5.88
C GLU A 131 11.90 6.47 -5.35
N PHE A 132 11.49 5.23 -5.61
CA PHE A 132 10.19 4.73 -5.19
C PHE A 132 10.31 3.91 -3.91
N PHE A 133 9.41 4.21 -2.99
CA PHE A 133 9.22 3.47 -1.75
C PHE A 133 7.84 2.85 -1.78
N GLN A 134 7.75 1.57 -1.43
CA GLN A 134 6.48 0.85 -1.38
C GLN A 134 6.36 0.13 -0.05
N ILE A 135 5.15 0.01 0.47
CA ILE A 135 4.85 -0.94 1.56
C ILE A 135 4.05 -2.09 0.98
N LEU A 136 4.46 -3.33 1.24
CA LEU A 136 3.61 -4.50 1.09
C LEU A 136 3.04 -4.89 2.43
N MET A 137 1.73 -5.10 2.48
CA MET A 137 1.04 -5.67 3.63
C MET A 137 0.88 -7.17 3.37
N ILE A 138 1.54 -8.03 4.16
CA ILE A 138 1.62 -9.46 3.92
C ILE A 138 1.17 -10.23 5.18
N PRO A 139 0.22 -11.18 5.07
CA PRO A 139 -0.12 -12.06 6.18
C PRO A 139 1.02 -13.00 6.54
N THR A 140 1.39 -13.00 7.82
CA THR A 140 2.50 -13.77 8.36
C THR A 140 2.11 -14.50 9.64
N SER A 141 2.99 -15.39 10.12
CA SER A 141 2.89 -15.94 11.46
C SER A 141 4.21 -15.84 12.21
N ASP A 142 4.13 -15.44 13.48
CA ASP A 142 5.28 -15.37 14.38
C ASP A 142 5.78 -16.79 14.78
N VAL A 143 6.92 -16.84 15.47
CA VAL A 143 7.49 -18.08 16.01
C VAL A 143 6.57 -18.89 16.94
N GLU A 144 5.53 -18.28 17.51
CA GLU A 144 4.54 -18.95 18.36
C GLU A 144 3.31 -19.43 17.57
N GLY A 145 3.21 -19.07 16.28
CA GLY A 145 2.11 -19.38 15.38
C GLY A 145 0.94 -18.41 15.47
N ASN A 146 1.13 -17.23 16.09
CA ASN A 146 0.13 -16.17 16.07
C ASN A 146 0.11 -15.50 14.69
N LEU A 147 -1.09 -15.16 14.22
CA LEU A 147 -1.27 -14.50 12.93
C LEU A 147 -0.94 -13.01 13.04
N MET A 148 -0.07 -12.57 12.15
CA MET A 148 0.41 -11.20 12.05
C MET A 148 0.16 -10.66 10.64
N ILE A 149 0.28 -9.35 10.51
CA ILE A 149 0.46 -8.66 9.23
C ILE A 149 1.81 -7.97 9.29
N ASP A 150 2.67 -8.28 8.33
CA ASP A 150 3.93 -7.58 8.14
C ASP A 150 3.77 -6.47 7.11
N PHE A 151 4.16 -5.26 7.50
CA PHE A 151 4.30 -4.09 6.64
C PHE A 151 5.74 -4.00 6.15
N MET A 152 5.99 -4.65 5.02
CA MET A 152 7.30 -4.80 4.42
C MET A 152 7.67 -3.58 3.60
N VAL A 153 8.78 -2.94 3.95
CA VAL A 153 9.33 -1.78 3.24
C VAL A 153 10.12 -2.26 2.04
N ILE A 154 9.71 -1.81 0.87
CA ILE A 154 10.42 -2.02 -0.39
C ILE A 154 11.06 -0.70 -0.80
N TYR A 155 12.37 -0.73 -1.03
CA TYR A 155 13.14 0.38 -1.57
C TYR A 155 13.79 -0.05 -2.88
N ASN A 156 13.56 0.70 -3.96
CA ASN A 156 14.10 0.37 -5.29
C ASN A 156 13.81 -1.05 -5.77
N GLY A 157 12.62 -1.54 -5.45
CA GLY A 157 12.15 -2.87 -5.84
C GLY A 157 12.72 -4.01 -5.01
N GLN A 158 13.47 -3.72 -3.93
CA GLN A 158 14.04 -4.72 -3.04
C GLN A 158 13.49 -4.57 -1.61
N VAL A 159 13.32 -5.70 -0.91
CA VAL A 159 12.97 -5.72 0.50
C VAL A 159 14.08 -5.08 1.32
N PHE A 160 13.72 -4.05 2.08
CA PHE A 160 14.63 -3.32 2.95
C PHE A 160 14.40 -3.64 4.43
N ASP A 161 13.14 -3.67 4.87
CA ASP A 161 12.77 -3.89 6.28
C ASP A 161 11.33 -4.42 6.37
N SER A 162 10.88 -4.79 7.57
CA SER A 162 9.48 -5.16 7.83
C SER A 162 9.05 -4.87 9.26
N TYR A 163 7.80 -4.45 9.42
CA TYR A 163 7.19 -4.15 10.72
C TYR A 163 5.97 -5.04 10.96
N PRO A 164 6.04 -6.01 11.89
CA PRO A 164 4.92 -6.89 12.21
C PRO A 164 3.91 -6.18 13.12
N VAL A 165 2.62 -6.39 12.84
CA VAL A 165 1.48 -5.89 13.63
C VAL A 165 0.47 -7.02 13.81
N GLU A 166 -0.20 -7.09 14.97
CA GLU A 166 -1.24 -8.09 15.19
C GLU A 166 -2.36 -7.97 14.15
N LEU A 167 -2.83 -9.10 13.63
CA LEU A 167 -3.78 -9.15 12.51
C LEU A 167 -5.00 -8.22 12.68
N ASN A 168 -5.69 -8.29 13.83
CA ASN A 168 -6.91 -7.51 14.04
C ASN A 168 -6.64 -6.01 14.14
N GLU A 169 -5.47 -5.64 14.64
CA GLU A 169 -5.04 -4.25 14.73
C GLU A 169 -4.75 -3.72 13.31
N ALA A 170 -3.94 -4.45 12.54
CA ALA A 170 -3.61 -4.10 11.16
C ALA A 170 -4.85 -3.95 10.26
N LEU A 171 -5.85 -4.82 10.40
CA LEU A 171 -7.08 -4.76 9.60
C LEU A 171 -8.07 -3.67 10.02
N SER A 172 -7.91 -3.08 11.20
CA SER A 172 -8.79 -2.01 11.65
C SER A 172 -8.57 -0.68 10.90
N ALA A 173 -7.34 -0.46 10.41
CA ALA A 173 -6.94 0.77 9.70
C ALA A 173 -5.70 0.52 8.80
N PRO A 174 -5.76 -0.38 7.80
CA PRO A 174 -4.58 -0.85 7.08
C PRO A 174 -3.84 0.27 6.32
N GLN A 175 -4.58 1.25 5.78
CA GLN A 175 -3.99 2.41 5.10
C GLN A 175 -3.19 3.30 6.09
N ASP A 176 -3.70 3.51 7.31
CA ASP A 176 -3.03 4.30 8.34
C ASP A 176 -1.70 3.65 8.74
N TYR A 177 -1.66 2.32 8.89
CA TYR A 177 -0.42 1.60 9.19
C TYR A 177 0.60 1.72 8.05
N MET A 178 0.19 1.61 6.79
CA MET A 178 1.10 1.79 5.64
C MET A 178 1.67 3.22 5.60
N ILE A 179 0.83 4.25 5.79
CA ILE A 179 1.28 5.65 5.82
C ILE A 179 2.22 5.89 7.00
N ASN A 180 1.86 5.44 8.20
CA ASN A 180 2.70 5.62 9.39
C ASN A 180 4.04 4.87 9.27
N THR A 181 4.08 3.74 8.55
CA THR A 181 5.32 3.02 8.25
C THR A 181 6.25 3.89 7.41
N PHE A 182 5.75 4.56 6.37
CA PHE A 182 6.54 5.53 5.59
C PHE A 182 7.02 6.71 6.46
N VAL A 183 6.14 7.29 7.28
CA VAL A 183 6.49 8.44 8.13
C VAL A 183 7.62 8.07 9.10
N SER A 184 7.53 6.90 9.73
CA SER A 184 8.55 6.39 10.66
C SER A 184 9.88 6.16 9.96
N TYR A 185 9.84 5.71 8.70
CA TYR A 185 11.03 5.50 7.88
C TYR A 185 11.72 6.80 7.47
N PHE A 186 10.97 7.81 6.99
CA PHE A 186 11.56 9.07 6.54
C PHE A 186 11.94 10.02 7.69
N ASN A 187 11.33 9.85 8.86
CA ASN A 187 11.61 10.64 10.06
C ASN A 187 11.95 9.72 11.25
N PRO A 188 13.11 9.04 11.24
CA PRO A 188 13.52 8.22 12.37
C PRO A 188 13.83 9.12 13.58
N GLU A 189 13.24 8.80 14.75
CA GLU A 189 13.51 9.48 16.04
C GLU A 189 14.98 9.38 16.48
#